data_AF-A0A2D6YCN8-F1
#
_entry.id   AF-A0A2D6YCN8-F1
#
_cell.length_a   1.000
_cell.length_b   1.000
_cell.length_c   1.000
_cell.angle_alpha   90.00
_cell.angle_beta   90.00
_cell.angle_gamma   90.00
#
_symmetry.space_group_name_H-M   'P 1'
#
loop_
_entity.id
_entity.type
_entity.pdbx_description
1 polymer ?
#
loop_
_entity_poly.entity_id
_entity_poly.type
_entity_poly.pdbx_seq_one_letter_code
_entity_poly.pdbx_strand_id
1 'polypeptide(L)' 'MLIVVNTISFLVHLYSTEYMKEDPHLPRFMSYLSFFTFAMLMLVTANNFVQMFLG' A
#
# COMPACT_ATOMS: atom_id res chain seq x y z
N MET A 1 -3.52 14.44 0.09
CA MET A 1 -2.83 13.21 0.54
C MET A 1 -3.24 11.98 -0.26
N LEU A 2 -4.53 11.77 -0.56
CA LEU A 2 -4.99 10.64 -1.39
C LEU A 2 -4.27 10.48 -2.74
N ILE A 3 -4.06 11.58 -3.48
CA ILE A 3 -3.36 11.56 -4.77
C ILE A 3 -1.92 11.05 -4.58
N VAL A 4 -1.20 11.61 -3.61
CA VAL A 4 0.20 11.24 -3.31
C VAL A 4 0.31 9.76 -2.94
N VAL A 5 -0.55 9.27 -2.05
CA VAL A 5 -0.54 7.87 -1.60
C VAL A 5 -0.82 6.92 -2.77
N ASN A 6 -1.81 7.22 -3.62
CA ASN A 6 -2.13 6.38 -4.78
C ASN A 6 -1.02 6.40 -5.83
N THR A 7 -0.45 7.57 -6.14
CA THR A 7 0.64 7.66 -7.13
C THR A 7 1.88 6.93 -6.66
N ILE A 8 2.29 7.10 -5.40
CA ILE A 8 3.44 6.39 -4.83
C ILE A 8 3.15 4.88 -4.77
N SER A 9 1.96 4.48 -4.30
CA SER A 9 1.54 3.07 -4.28
C SER A 9 1.67 2.41 -5.66
N PHE A 10 1.16 3.07 -6.71
CA PHE A 10 1.22 2.56 -8.08
C PHE A 10 2.67 2.41 -8.57
N LEU A 11 3.51 3.41 -8.35
CA LEU A 11 4.93 3.37 -8.72
C LEU A 11 5.67 2.24 -7.99
N VAL A 12 5.39 2.05 -6.70
CA VAL A 12 6.02 0.99 -5.89
C VAL A 12 5.58 -0.39 -6.36
N HIS A 13 4.31 -0.59 -6.74
CA HIS A 13 3.83 -1.86 -7.30
C HIS A 13 4.51 -2.21 -8.64
N LEU A 14 4.70 -1.21 -9.52
CA LEU A 14 5.44 -1.40 -10.77
C LEU A 14 6.91 -1.74 -10.49
N TYR A 15 7.55 -0.99 -9.59
CA TYR A 15 8.94 -1.22 -9.22
C TYR A 15 9.16 -2.60 -8.59
N SER A 16 8.29 -3.02 -7.66
CA SER A 16 8.43 -4.29 -6.97
C SER A 16 8.21 -5.50 -7.88
N THR A 17 7.47 -5.34 -8.98
CA THR A 17 7.25 -6.41 -9.96
C THR A 17 8.56 -6.81 -10.66
N GLU A 18 9.37 -5.83 -11.05
CA GLU A 18 10.68 -6.10 -11.68
C GLU A 18 11.77 -6.34 -10.62
N TYR A 19 11.73 -5.67 -9.47
CA TYR A 19 12.75 -5.82 -8.42
C TYR A 19 12.75 -7.22 -7.79
N MET A 20 11.56 -7.82 -7.60
CA MET A 20 11.41 -9.16 -6.99
C MET A 20 11.24 -10.27 -8.04
N LYS A 21 11.56 -10.00 -9.30
CA LYS A 21 11.33 -10.93 -10.42
C LYS A 21 12.04 -12.27 -10.28
N GLU A 22 13.18 -12.29 -9.61
CA GLU A 22 13.98 -13.50 -9.36
C GLU A 22 13.54 -14.25 -8.10
N ASP A 23 12.59 -13.71 -7.32
CA ASP A 23 12.14 -14.29 -6.05
C ASP A 23 10.79 -15.04 -6.21
N PRO A 24 10.71 -16.33 -5.83
CA PRO A 24 9.48 -17.12 -5.93
C PRO A 24 8.35 -16.64 -4.99
N HIS A 25 8.63 -15.73 -4.04
CA HIS A 25 7.65 -15.26 -3.05
C HIS A 25 6.99 -13.92 -3.38
N LEU A 26 7.10 -13.44 -4.62
CA LEU A 26 6.47 -12.21 -5.12
C LEU A 26 4.99 -12.03 -4.73
N PRO A 27 4.10 -13.06 -4.78
CA PRO A 27 2.70 -12.89 -4.41
C PRO A 27 2.47 -12.51 -2.95
N ARG A 28 3.34 -12.96 -2.02
CA ARG A 28 3.22 -12.58 -0.60
C ARG A 28 3.60 -11.13 -0.40
N PHE A 29 4.69 -10.69 -1.04
CA PHE A 29 5.13 -9.30 -0.96
C PHE A 29 4.05 -8.35 -1.50
N MET A 30 3.47 -8.67 -2.66
CA MET A 30 2.38 -7.87 -3.25
C MET A 30 1.14 -7.81 -2.36
N SER A 31 0.80 -8.91 -1.66
CA SER A 31 -0.29 -8.93 -0.68
C SER A 31 -0.04 -7.98 0.48
N TYR A 32 1.16 -7.99 1.08
CA TYR A 32 1.52 -7.05 2.15
C TYR A 32 1.55 -5.60 1.68
N LEU A 33 2.03 -5.35 0.45
CA LEU A 33 2.07 -4.02 -0.14
C LEU A 33 0.65 -3.45 -0.38
N SER A 34 -0.26 -4.30 -0.85
CA SER A 34 -1.68 -3.95 -1.03
C SER A 34 -2.38 -3.70 0.31
N PHE A 35 -2.06 -4.50 1.34
CA PHE A 35 -2.60 -4.31 2.68
C PHE A 35 -2.12 -2.98 3.30
N PHE A 36 -0.84 -2.66 3.15
CA PHE A 36 -0.28 -1.39 3.61
C PHE A 36 -0.99 -0.20 2.97
N THR A 37 -1.21 -0.25 1.66
CA THR A 37 -1.87 0.84 0.93
C THR A 37 -3.35 0.97 1.30
N PHE A 38 -4.04 -0.14 1.59
CA PHE A 38 -5.38 -0.12 2.16
C PHE A 38 -5.43 0.58 3.53
N ALA A 39 -4.56 0.18 4.47
CA ALA A 39 -4.49 0.81 5.80
C ALA A 39 -4.19 2.31 5.68
N MET A 40 -3.24 2.68 4.81
CA MET A 40 -2.88 4.07 4.60
C MET A 40 -4.01 4.92 3.99
N LEU A 41 -4.86 4.33 3.13
CA LEU A 41 -6.07 4.99 2.63
C LEU A 41 -7.14 5.12 3.72
N MET A 42 -7.29 4.12 4.60
CA MET A 42 -8.19 4.19 5.75
C MET A 42 -7.79 5.33 6.71
N LEU A 43 -6.50 5.48 6.97
CA LEU A 43 -5.96 6.54 7.83
C LEU A 43 -6.19 7.94 7.22
N VAL A 44 -5.86 8.12 5.93
CA VAL A 44 -5.98 9.43 5.27
C VAL A 44 -7.44 9.87 5.09
N THR A 45 -8.38 8.94 5.08
CA THR A 45 -9.83 9.23 4.99
C THR A 45 -10.50 9.33 6.36
N ALA A 46 -9.76 9.15 7.46
CA ALA A 46 -10.33 9.17 8.79
C ALA A 46 -10.86 10.56 9.19
N ASN A 47 -12.10 10.59 9.67
CA ASN A 47 -12.73 11.79 10.24
C ASN A 47 -13.12 11.60 11.73
N ASN A 48 -12.58 10.57 12.38
CA ASN A 48 -12.77 10.31 13.80
C ASN A 48 -11.57 9.55 14.38
N PHE A 49 -11.39 9.64 15.70
CA PHE A 49 -10.25 9.04 16.39
C PHE A 49 -10.21 7.51 16.30
N VAL A 50 -11.36 6.85 16.19
CA VAL A 50 -11.43 5.39 16.08
C VAL A 50 -10.89 4.92 14.73
N GLN A 51 -11.31 5.55 13.64
CA GLN A 51 -10.84 5.25 12.29
C GLN A 51 -9.37 5.62 12.10
N MET A 52 -8.90 6.70 12.73
CA MET A 52 -7.50 7.10 12.72
C MET A 52 -6.59 6.12 13.50
N PHE A 53 -7.12 5.43 14.51
CA PHE A 53 -6.37 4.39 15.24
C PHE A 53 -6.32 3.05 14.49
N LEU A 54 -7.32 2.77 13.66
CA LEU A 54 -7.44 1.53 12.89
C LEU A 54 -6.68 1.56 11.56
N GLY A 55 -6.62 2.73 10.91
CA GLY A 55 -5.81 2.95 9.72
C GLY A 55 -4.33 3.08 10.05
#